data_AF-A0A960ER84-F1
#
_entry.id   AF-A0A960ER84-F1
#
_cell.length_a   1.000
_cell.length_b   1.000
_cell.length_c   1.000
_cell.angle_alpha   90.00
_cell.angle_beta   90.00
_cell.angle_gamma   90.00
#
_symmetry.space_group_name_H-M   'P 1'
#
loop_
_entity.id
_entity.type
_entity.pdbx_description
1 polymer ?
#
loop_
_entity_poly.entity_id
_entity_poly.type
_entity_poly.pdbx_seq_one_letter_code
_entity_poly.pdbx_strand_id
1 'polypeptide(L)'
;MTEPTALPPTLVNLIPALARALGALDDDHHLIIDIVDSPRYVQFATFGSNLRAETIGQRYLEACGDRHDDEDLSWLRAHGWDDPDQGGNHFHEWTPSQPLAAATAAVVTLHTVHGVTSARQLAFSSGDPAVLDLLVLT
;
A
#
# COMPACT_ATOMS: atom_id res chain seq x y z
N MET A 1 -20.43 14.11 3.21
CA MET A 1 -19.73 13.64 2.00
C MET A 1 -18.67 14.66 1.67
N THR A 2 -17.47 14.45 2.18
CA THR A 2 -16.27 15.19 1.80
C THR A 2 -15.95 14.85 0.36
N GLU A 3 -15.65 15.83 -0.50
CA GLU A 3 -15.23 15.54 -1.87
C GLU A 3 -14.00 14.61 -1.87
N PRO A 4 -13.86 13.69 -2.84
CA PRO A 4 -12.64 12.91 -2.98
C PRO A 4 -11.48 13.90 -3.16
N THR A 5 -10.61 13.98 -2.16
CA THR A 5 -9.41 14.83 -2.24
C THR A 5 -8.57 14.30 -3.41
N ALA A 6 -8.35 15.14 -4.40
CA ALA A 6 -7.55 14.76 -5.56
C ALA A 6 -6.14 14.37 -5.09
N LEU A 7 -5.62 13.25 -5.62
CA LEU A 7 -4.29 12.79 -5.27
C LEU A 7 -3.24 13.87 -5.60
N PRO A 8 -2.31 14.18 -4.67
CA PRO A 8 -1.17 15.03 -4.93
C PRO A 8 -0.37 14.56 -6.16
N PRO A 9 0.15 15.46 -7.02
CA PRO A 9 0.86 15.08 -8.24
C PRO A 9 2.02 14.10 -8.03
N THR A 10 2.76 14.25 -6.93
CA THR A 10 3.87 13.32 -6.62
C THR A 10 3.40 11.89 -6.35
N LEU A 11 2.18 11.72 -5.81
CA LEU A 11 1.58 10.41 -5.59
C LEU A 11 0.99 9.85 -6.88
N VAL A 12 0.38 10.69 -7.71
CA VAL A 12 -0.08 10.28 -9.05
C VAL A 12 1.09 9.73 -9.89
N ASN A 13 2.24 10.41 -9.85
CA ASN A 13 3.43 10.00 -10.59
C ASN A 13 4.06 8.69 -10.05
N LEU A 14 3.80 8.33 -8.80
CA LEU A 14 4.27 7.07 -8.21
C LEU A 14 3.53 5.85 -8.77
N ILE A 15 2.23 5.98 -9.09
CA ILE A 15 1.39 4.86 -9.56
C ILE A 15 2.03 4.05 -10.70
N PRO A 16 2.48 4.65 -11.83
CA PRO A 16 3.08 3.87 -12.91
C PRO A 16 4.43 3.23 -12.53
N ALA A 17 5.24 3.90 -11.70
CA ALA A 17 6.50 3.33 -11.22
C ALA A 17 6.26 2.12 -10.32
N LEU A 18 5.33 2.25 -9.37
CA LEU A 18 4.90 1.17 -8.49
C LEU A 18 4.29 0.02 -9.28
N ALA A 19 3.44 0.28 -10.28
CA ALA A 19 2.88 -0.77 -11.12
C ALA A 19 3.97 -1.59 -11.86
N ARG A 20 5.05 -0.96 -12.32
CA ARG A 20 6.19 -1.67 -12.92
C ARG A 20 6.92 -2.53 -11.89
N ALA A 21 7.17 -1.99 -10.69
CA ALA A 21 7.80 -2.71 -9.59
C ALA A 21 6.97 -3.94 -9.18
N LEU A 22 5.66 -3.79 -9.01
CA LEU A 22 4.75 -4.90 -8.68
C LEU A 22 4.68 -5.95 -9.79
N GLY A 23 4.76 -5.55 -11.06
CA GLY A 23 4.80 -6.48 -12.18
C GLY A 23 6.13 -7.25 -12.31
N ALA A 24 7.18 -6.81 -11.61
CA ALA A 24 8.49 -7.46 -11.56
C ALA A 24 8.72 -8.28 -10.28
N LEU A 25 7.79 -8.20 -9.32
CA LEU A 25 7.89 -8.93 -8.06
C LEU A 25 7.72 -10.44 -8.30
N ASP A 26 8.62 -11.23 -7.74
CA ASP A 26 8.58 -12.71 -7.78
C ASP A 26 8.14 -13.31 -6.43
N ASP A 27 8.07 -14.64 -6.38
CA ASP A 27 7.55 -15.37 -5.22
C ASP A 27 8.43 -15.33 -3.96
N ASP A 28 9.70 -14.95 -4.09
CA ASP A 28 10.65 -14.95 -2.98
C ASP A 28 10.78 -13.57 -2.33
N HIS A 29 10.24 -12.52 -2.96
CA HIS A 29 10.45 -11.15 -2.55
C HIS A 29 9.15 -10.41 -2.21
N HIS A 30 9.28 -9.49 -1.27
CA HIS A 30 8.23 -8.52 -0.92
C HIS A 30 8.64 -7.12 -1.36
N LEU A 31 7.66 -6.23 -1.45
CA LEU A 31 7.87 -4.78 -1.53
C LEU A 31 7.08 -4.12 -0.40
N ILE A 32 7.74 -3.36 0.46
CA ILE A 32 7.10 -2.59 1.53
C ILE A 32 7.25 -1.09 1.22
N ILE A 33 6.16 -0.37 1.41
CA ILE A 33 6.07 1.09 1.33
C ILE A 33 5.77 1.60 2.75
N ASP A 34 6.80 1.99 3.46
CA ASP A 34 6.70 2.56 4.81
C ASP A 34 6.43 4.07 4.74
N ILE A 35 5.72 4.59 5.74
CA ILE A 35 5.61 6.02 5.98
C ILE A 35 6.69 6.42 6.99
N VAL A 36 7.55 7.37 6.62
CA VAL A 36 8.63 7.88 7.47
C VAL A 36 8.07 8.39 8.80
N ASP A 37 8.71 7.99 9.91
CA ASP A 37 8.32 8.31 11.29
C ASP A 37 6.91 7.83 11.68
N SER A 38 6.38 6.81 11.00
CA SER A 38 5.08 6.19 11.28
C SER A 38 5.17 4.66 11.25
N PRO A 39 4.36 3.94 12.04
CA PRO A 39 4.24 2.48 11.92
C PRO A 39 3.40 2.05 10.70
N ARG A 40 2.78 3.00 9.97
CA ARG A 40 1.84 2.71 8.89
C ARG A 40 2.58 2.40 7.59
N TYR A 41 2.08 1.39 6.87
CA TYR A 41 2.69 0.90 5.63
C TYR A 41 1.64 0.29 4.70
N VAL A 42 2.04 0.09 3.45
CA VAL A 42 1.42 -0.88 2.53
C VAL A 42 2.51 -1.82 2.05
N GLN A 43 2.30 -3.13 2.14
CA GLN A 43 3.23 -4.15 1.66
C GLN A 43 2.61 -5.02 0.59
N PHE A 44 3.46 -5.65 -0.21
CA PHE A 44 3.09 -6.57 -1.26
C PHE A 44 3.98 -7.80 -1.23
N ALA A 45 3.38 -8.95 -1.48
CA ALA A 45 4.06 -10.21 -1.72
C ALA A 45 3.21 -11.06 -2.66
N THR A 46 3.80 -12.02 -3.36
CA THR A 46 2.97 -13.02 -4.02
C THR A 46 2.35 -13.95 -2.98
N PHE A 47 1.14 -14.41 -3.25
CA PHE A 47 0.41 -15.34 -2.42
C PHE A 47 -0.24 -16.39 -3.33
N GLY A 48 0.41 -17.54 -3.45
CA GLY A 48 0.05 -18.52 -4.47
C GLY A 48 0.23 -17.93 -5.87
N SER A 49 -0.84 -17.89 -6.66
CA SER A 49 -0.83 -17.28 -8.00
C SER A 49 -1.21 -15.80 -8.04
N ASN A 50 -1.46 -15.18 -6.88
CA ASN A 50 -1.95 -13.81 -6.77
C ASN A 50 -0.86 -12.86 -6.26
N LEU A 51 -1.06 -11.57 -6.49
CA LEU A 51 -0.37 -10.50 -5.77
C LEU A 51 -1.25 -10.09 -4.59
N ARG A 52 -0.77 -10.27 -3.36
CA ARG A 52 -1.44 -9.80 -2.16
C ARG A 52 -0.83 -8.49 -1.72
N ALA A 53 -1.68 -7.48 -1.47
CA ALA A 53 -1.27 -6.30 -0.72
C ALA A 53 -1.86 -6.36 0.69
N GLU A 54 -1.13 -5.80 1.64
CA GLU A 54 -1.57 -5.66 3.02
C GLU A 54 -1.30 -4.25 3.51
N THR A 55 -2.22 -3.69 4.29
CA THR A 55 -2.03 -2.45 5.06
C THR A 55 -2.23 -2.73 6.54
N ILE A 56 -1.48 -2.01 7.38
CA ILE A 56 -1.45 -2.22 8.82
C ILE A 56 -2.87 -2.26 9.42
N GLY A 57 -3.15 -3.27 10.24
CA GLY A 57 -4.42 -3.36 10.95
C GLY A 57 -4.38 -2.77 12.36
N GLN A 58 -5.57 -2.58 12.93
CA GLN A 58 -5.81 -1.93 14.22
C GLN A 58 -4.92 -2.47 15.36
N ARG A 59 -4.73 -3.81 15.41
CA ARG A 59 -3.96 -4.48 16.47
C ARG A 59 -2.53 -3.95 16.61
N TYR A 60 -1.89 -3.58 15.50
CA TYR A 60 -0.50 -3.11 15.50
C TYR A 60 -0.39 -1.62 15.86
N LEU A 61 -1.39 -0.82 15.47
CA LEU A 61 -1.44 0.60 15.80
C LEU A 61 -1.66 0.85 17.30
N GLU A 62 -2.51 0.04 17.95
CA GLU A 62 -2.80 0.18 19.37
C GLU A 62 -1.54 0.02 20.24
N ALA A 63 -0.60 -0.83 19.82
CA ALA A 63 0.65 -1.07 20.55
C ALA A 63 1.55 0.18 20.64
N CYS A 64 1.40 1.14 19.72
CA CYS A 64 2.10 2.42 19.73
C CYS A 64 1.18 3.62 20.02
N GLY A 65 -0.05 3.39 20.48
CA GLY A 65 -1.00 4.45 20.83
C GLY A 65 -1.65 5.16 19.63
N ASP A 66 -1.58 4.55 18.44
CA ASP A 66 -2.28 4.99 17.22
C ASP A 66 -3.53 4.11 17.00
N ARG A 67 -4.39 4.49 16.06
CA ARG A 67 -5.57 3.70 15.65
C ARG A 67 -6.09 4.14 14.29
N HIS A 68 -6.75 3.23 13.59
CA HIS A 68 -7.71 3.61 12.57
C HIS A 68 -8.98 4.12 13.25
N ASP A 69 -9.59 5.17 12.71
CA ASP A 69 -10.93 5.55 13.13
C ASP A 69 -12.03 4.81 12.32
N ASP A 70 -13.29 5.08 12.65
CA ASP A 70 -14.41 4.42 11.97
C ASP A 70 -14.48 4.81 10.47
N GLU A 71 -14.02 6.00 10.10
CA GLU A 71 -13.99 6.48 8.71
C GLU A 71 -12.92 5.72 7.92
N ASP A 72 -11.71 5.58 8.47
CA ASP A 72 -10.63 4.77 7.90
C ASP A 72 -11.07 3.34 7.61
N LEU A 73 -11.64 2.67 8.63
CA LEU A 73 -12.08 1.28 8.52
C LEU A 73 -13.23 1.12 7.52
N SER A 74 -14.16 2.08 7.50
CA SER A 74 -15.26 2.05 6.56
C SER A 74 -14.80 2.34 5.13
N TRP A 75 -13.79 3.19 4.95
CA TRP A 75 -13.17 3.46 3.67
C TRP A 75 -12.46 2.22 3.12
N LEU A 76 -11.64 1.55 3.93
CA LEU A 76 -10.92 0.33 3.56
C LEU A 76 -11.87 -0.73 3.00
N ARG A 77 -12.93 -1.06 3.75
CA ARG A 77 -13.96 -2.02 3.31
C ARG A 77 -14.65 -1.60 2.02
N ALA A 78 -15.00 -0.31 1.89
CA ALA A 78 -15.66 0.20 0.68
C ALA A 78 -14.76 0.14 -0.57
N HIS A 79 -13.44 0.09 -0.40
CA HIS A 79 -12.46 0.03 -1.47
C HIS A 79 -11.84 -1.36 -1.66
N GLY A 80 -12.49 -2.39 -1.10
CA GLY A 80 -12.18 -3.79 -1.35
C GLY A 80 -11.13 -4.39 -0.41
N TRP A 81 -10.60 -3.64 0.56
CA TRP A 81 -9.75 -4.23 1.58
C TRP A 81 -10.59 -5.11 2.51
N ASP A 82 -10.17 -6.37 2.63
CA ASP A 82 -10.74 -7.34 3.54
C ASP A 82 -10.39 -7.00 5.00
N ASP A 83 -11.23 -7.48 5.93
CA ASP A 83 -10.94 -7.36 7.36
C ASP A 83 -9.70 -8.19 7.73
N PRO A 84 -9.00 -7.84 8.84
CA PRO A 84 -7.77 -8.52 9.19
C PRO A 84 -7.96 -10.00 9.46
N ASP A 85 -7.10 -10.82 8.88
CA ASP A 85 -7.00 -12.24 9.20
C ASP A 85 -6.14 -12.46 10.46
N GLN A 86 -5.66 -13.70 10.68
CA GLN A 86 -4.80 -14.00 11.82
C GLN A 86 -3.48 -13.21 11.83
N GLY A 87 -3.04 -12.74 10.65
CA GLY A 87 -1.89 -11.87 10.46
C GLY A 87 -2.13 -10.43 10.92
N GLY A 88 -3.38 -10.03 11.16
CA GLY A 88 -3.71 -8.75 11.81
C GLY A 88 -3.63 -7.52 10.90
N ASN A 89 -3.49 -7.69 9.59
CA ASN A 89 -3.51 -6.62 8.59
C ASN A 89 -4.74 -6.71 7.69
N HIS A 90 -5.24 -5.57 7.22
CA HIS A 90 -6.20 -5.55 6.12
C HIS A 90 -5.50 -5.96 4.84
N PHE A 91 -6.16 -6.74 3.98
CA PHE A 91 -5.53 -7.26 2.78
C PHE A 91 -6.46 -7.19 1.56
N HIS A 92 -5.87 -7.30 0.38
CA HIS A 92 -6.60 -7.56 -0.85
C HIS A 92 -5.68 -8.31 -1.82
N GLU A 93 -6.28 -9.14 -2.68
CA GLU A 93 -5.54 -9.94 -3.65
C GLU A 93 -5.94 -9.57 -5.07
N TRP A 94 -4.93 -9.30 -5.90
CA TRP A 94 -5.08 -9.08 -7.33
C TRP A 94 -4.51 -10.25 -8.12
N THR A 95 -5.03 -10.47 -9.32
CA THR A 95 -4.33 -11.34 -10.26
C THR A 95 -3.04 -10.65 -10.74
N PRO A 96 -1.98 -11.40 -11.12
CA PRO A 96 -0.72 -10.81 -11.59
C PRO A 96 -0.85 -9.92 -12.82
N SER A 97 -1.98 -10.03 -13.54
CA SER A 97 -2.30 -9.20 -14.71
C SER A 97 -2.77 -7.78 -14.35
N GLN A 98 -2.92 -7.45 -13.06
CA GLN A 98 -3.51 -6.21 -12.57
C GLN A 98 -2.58 -5.33 -11.71
N PRO A 99 -1.27 -5.20 -12.00
CA PRO A 99 -0.35 -4.46 -11.14
C PRO A 99 -0.68 -2.96 -11.06
N LEU A 100 -1.27 -2.38 -12.11
CA LEU A 100 -1.72 -0.98 -12.10
C LEU A 100 -2.88 -0.74 -11.12
N ALA A 101 -3.80 -1.70 -11.01
CA ALA A 101 -4.93 -1.60 -10.08
C ALA A 101 -4.42 -1.70 -8.63
N ALA A 102 -3.53 -2.65 -8.35
CA ALA A 102 -2.89 -2.81 -7.05
C ALA A 102 -2.11 -1.55 -6.64
N ALA A 103 -1.28 -1.01 -7.55
CA ALA A 103 -0.54 0.22 -7.32
C ALA A 103 -1.45 1.42 -7.05
N THR A 104 -2.55 1.54 -7.80
CA THR A 104 -3.53 2.62 -7.61
C THR A 104 -4.19 2.52 -6.24
N ALA A 105 -4.69 1.32 -5.88
CA ALA A 105 -5.33 1.09 -4.59
C ALA A 105 -4.40 1.42 -3.43
N ALA A 106 -3.13 1.03 -3.52
CA ALA A 106 -2.14 1.32 -2.49
C ALA A 106 -1.84 2.82 -2.35
N VAL A 107 -1.61 3.54 -3.45
CA VAL A 107 -1.37 4.98 -3.42
C VAL A 107 -2.58 5.76 -2.87
N VAL A 108 -3.79 5.36 -3.26
CA VAL A 108 -5.01 5.96 -2.73
C VAL A 108 -5.15 5.67 -1.23
N THR A 109 -4.85 4.44 -0.79
CA THR A 109 -4.90 4.07 0.63
C THR A 109 -3.90 4.86 1.47
N LEU A 110 -2.65 4.96 1.00
CA LEU A 110 -1.60 5.79 1.63
C LEU A 110 -2.08 7.24 1.79
N HIS A 111 -2.73 7.80 0.77
CA HIS A 111 -3.23 9.17 0.84
C HIS A 111 -4.43 9.33 1.77
N THR A 112 -5.48 8.52 1.55
CA THR A 112 -6.79 8.71 2.17
C THR A 112 -6.85 8.18 3.59
N VAL A 113 -6.24 7.02 3.85
CA VAL A 113 -6.31 6.34 5.16
C VAL A 113 -5.08 6.65 6.02
N HIS A 114 -3.94 6.98 5.41
CA HIS A 114 -2.70 7.24 6.17
C HIS A 114 -2.20 8.67 6.06
N GLY A 115 -2.95 9.55 5.38
CA GLY A 115 -2.66 10.98 5.32
C GLY A 115 -1.37 11.33 4.57
N VAL A 116 -0.85 10.44 3.72
CA VAL A 116 0.33 10.73 2.91
C VAL A 116 -0.03 11.82 1.89
N THR A 117 0.73 12.91 1.88
CA THR A 117 0.50 14.06 0.98
C THR A 117 1.63 14.21 -0.05
N SER A 118 2.76 13.52 0.15
CA SER A 118 3.88 13.54 -0.78
C SER A 118 4.63 12.21 -0.79
N ALA A 119 5.14 11.81 -1.96
CA ALA A 119 6.02 10.64 -2.10
C ALA A 119 7.31 10.76 -1.26
N ARG A 120 7.71 11.97 -0.84
CA ARG A 120 8.86 12.17 0.06
C ARG A 120 8.66 11.64 1.47
N GLN A 121 7.41 11.37 1.86
CA GLN A 121 7.09 10.74 3.15
C GLN A 121 7.22 9.23 3.10
N LEU A 122 7.54 8.65 1.93
CA LEU A 122 7.60 7.21 1.73
C LEU A 122 9.03 6.72 1.71
N ALA A 123 9.26 5.58 2.37
CA ALA A 123 10.46 4.78 2.23
C ALA A 123 10.09 3.44 1.60
N PHE A 124 10.93 2.95 0.69
CA PHE A 124 10.72 1.69 -0.02
C PHE A 124 11.76 0.67 0.41
N SER A 125 11.32 -0.55 0.70
CA SER A 125 12.21 -1.67 0.95
C SER A 125 11.72 -2.90 0.19
N SER A 126 12.67 -3.68 -0.33
CA SER A 126 12.40 -4.93 -1.02
C SER A 126 13.57 -5.86 -0.85
N GLY A 127 13.30 -7.17 -0.86
CA GLY A 127 14.35 -8.18 -0.94
C GLY A 127 15.06 -8.22 -2.30
N ASP A 128 14.46 -7.65 -3.35
CA ASP A 128 15.04 -7.54 -4.68
C ASP A 128 15.43 -6.07 -5.00
N PRO A 129 16.73 -5.73 -5.08
CA PRO A 129 17.18 -4.40 -5.48
C PRO A 129 16.68 -3.95 -6.86
N ALA A 130 16.47 -4.88 -7.80
CA ALA A 130 15.98 -4.53 -9.14
C ALA A 130 14.53 -4.00 -9.11
N VAL A 131 13.72 -4.46 -8.15
CA VAL A 131 12.37 -3.92 -7.90
C VAL A 131 12.46 -2.47 -7.40
N LEU A 132 13.44 -2.14 -6.56
CA LEU A 132 13.64 -0.77 -6.06
C LEU A 132 14.10 0.20 -7.15
N ASP A 133 14.94 -0.25 -8.08
CA ASP A 133 15.41 0.58 -9.21
C ASP A 133 14.25 1.06 -10.10
N LEU A 134 13.15 0.31 -10.16
CA LEU A 134 11.94 0.67 -10.93
C LEU A 134 11.10 1.78 -10.29
N LEU A 135 11.34 2.07 -9.00
CA LEU A 135 10.64 3.10 -8.22
C LEU A 135 11.32 4.46 -8.30
N VAL A 136 12.53 4.54 -8.87
CA VAL A 136 13.22 5.80 -9.11
C VAL A 136 12.47 6.58 -10.19
N LEU A 137 11.83 7.67 -9.79
CA LEU A 137 11.14 8.58 -10.71
C LEU A 137 12.19 9.29 -11.58
N THR A 138 12.26 8.92 -12.87
CA THR A 138 13.04 9.62 -13.90
C THR A 138 12.42 10.94 -14.29
#